data_AF-A0A7C2QMM6-F1
#
_entry.id   AF-A0A7C2QMM6-F1
#
_cell.length_a   1.000
_cell.length_b   1.000
_cell.length_c   1.000
_cell.angle_alpha   90.00
_cell.angle_beta   90.00
_cell.angle_gamma   90.00
#
_symmetry.space_group_name_H-M   'P 1'
#
loop_
_entity.id
_entity.type
_entity.pdbx_description
1 polymer ?
#
loop_
_entity_poly.entity_id
_entity_poly.type
_entity_poly.pdbx_seq_one_letter_code
_entity_poly.pdbx_strand_id
1 'polypeptide(L)'
;MRIRITVWLGALLALSLSGVSAQGPGGPQVPGPTGQSIKGAVIKGRAPVNREVLRVRLPRPREARLKNGLEVVLLEDHRVPTFTMQMVIRSGGLADPPDHRGLAQFTAALLREGTKRRTSREIAEQLDMLGVTFSAASGLSSLTSTV
;
A
#
# COMPACT_ATOMS: atom_id res chain seq x y z
N MET A 1 -29.35 -22.15 2.77
CA MET A 1 -28.10 -22.69 3.35
C MET A 1 -26.95 -21.78 2.93
N ARG A 2 -26.46 -20.92 3.82
CA ARG A 2 -25.46 -19.86 3.53
C ARG A 2 -24.39 -19.91 4.61
N ILE A 3 -23.15 -20.20 4.23
CA ILE A 3 -22.00 -20.20 5.15
C ILE A 3 -21.16 -18.97 4.82
N ARG A 4 -20.99 -18.08 5.82
CA ARG A 4 -20.11 -16.92 5.79
C ARG A 4 -18.89 -17.28 6.66
N ILE A 5 -17.69 -17.26 6.08
CA ILE A 5 -16.44 -17.42 6.82
C ILE A 5 -15.82 -16.03 6.99
N THR A 6 -15.73 -15.59 8.24
CA THR A 6 -15.07 -14.35 8.67
C THR A 6 -13.83 -14.76 9.43
N VAL A 7 -12.64 -14.49 8.90
CA VAL A 7 -11.36 -14.72 9.61
C VAL A 7 -10.88 -13.39 10.15
N TRP A 8 -10.88 -13.29 11.48
CA TRP A 8 -10.15 -12.30 12.27
C TRP A 8 -8.79 -12.91 12.63
N LEU A 9 -7.68 -12.23 12.35
CA LEU A 9 -6.37 -12.60 12.92
C LEU A 9 -5.86 -11.41 13.74
N GLY A 10 -6.13 -11.47 15.04
CA GLY A 10 -5.56 -10.61 16.07
C GLY A 10 -4.26 -11.18 16.61
N ALA A 11 -3.34 -10.28 16.93
CA ALA A 11 -1.99 -10.48 17.47
C ALA A 11 -1.91 -11.25 18.79
N LEU A 12 -0.75 -11.85 19.07
CA LEU A 12 0.09 -11.65 20.29
C LEU A 12 1.05 -12.84 20.50
N LEU A 13 2.35 -12.55 20.60
CA LEU A 13 3.24 -13.37 21.43
C LEU A 13 4.31 -12.45 22.04
N ALA A 14 4.11 -12.10 23.32
CA ALA A 14 5.10 -11.47 24.18
C ALA A 14 5.79 -12.58 24.98
N LEU A 15 7.13 -12.64 24.92
CA LEU A 15 7.92 -13.56 25.72
C LEU A 15 8.67 -12.75 26.79
N SER A 16 8.20 -12.87 28.02
CA SER A 16 8.84 -12.35 29.24
C SER A 16 9.80 -13.39 29.81
N LEU A 17 11.04 -12.99 30.14
CA LEU A 17 11.89 -13.74 31.07
C LEU A 17 11.95 -13.02 32.41
N SER A 18 11.70 -13.80 33.46
CA SER A 18 11.69 -13.42 34.87
C SER A 18 12.94 -13.96 35.58
N GLY A 19 13.41 -13.21 36.57
CA GLY A 19 14.45 -13.55 37.54
C GLY A 19 15.12 -12.25 38.00
N VAL A 20 15.25 -11.88 39.27
CA VAL A 20 15.40 -12.67 40.50
C VAL A 20 14.86 -11.86 41.69
N SER A 21 14.27 -12.57 42.65
CA SER A 21 13.80 -12.10 43.96
C SER A 21 14.93 -11.99 44.99
N ALA A 22 14.92 -10.96 45.86
CA ALA A 22 15.48 -11.04 47.22
C ALA A 22 14.89 -9.94 48.15
N GLN A 23 14.52 -10.38 49.36
CA GLN A 23 13.80 -9.71 50.46
C GLN A 23 14.51 -8.54 51.16
N GLY A 24 13.71 -7.68 51.81
CA GLY A 24 14.03 -7.13 53.14
C GLY A 24 13.58 -5.67 53.40
N PRO A 25 12.78 -5.37 54.43
CA PRO A 25 12.38 -4.00 54.76
C PRO A 25 13.38 -3.30 55.71
N GLY A 26 13.72 -2.05 55.41
CA GLY A 26 14.07 -1.01 56.40
C GLY A 26 15.52 -0.91 56.89
N GLY A 27 16.26 0.06 56.35
CA GLY A 27 17.47 0.63 56.95
C GLY A 27 17.79 2.00 56.32
N PRO A 28 18.25 3.02 57.08
CA PRO A 28 18.52 4.36 56.53
C PRO A 28 19.67 4.34 55.50
N GLN A 29 19.43 4.87 54.30
CA GLN A 29 20.45 5.03 53.27
C GLN A 29 21.39 6.19 53.64
N VAL A 30 22.68 5.88 53.83
CA VAL A 30 23.76 6.87 54.02
C VAL A 30 24.15 7.46 52.65
N PRO A 31 24.16 8.79 52.46
CA PRO A 31 24.50 9.38 51.17
C PRO A 31 26.01 9.58 50.99
N GLY A 32 26.52 9.22 49.80
CA GLY A 32 27.79 9.72 49.27
C GLY A 32 28.28 8.93 48.04
N PRO A 33 29.25 9.44 47.24
CA PRO A 33 29.77 10.80 47.16
C PRO A 33 29.40 11.50 45.84
N THR A 34 29.17 12.80 45.93
CA THR A 34 28.93 13.72 44.81
C THR A 34 30.20 13.87 43.97
N GLY A 35 30.31 13.08 42.91
CA GLY A 35 31.40 13.13 41.93
C GLY A 35 31.06 14.03 40.74
N GLN A 36 31.37 15.32 40.87
CA GLN A 36 31.70 16.28 39.81
C GLN A 36 30.81 16.30 38.56
N SER A 37 29.70 17.05 38.67
CA SER A 37 29.04 17.67 37.52
C SER A 37 30.02 18.60 36.81
N ILE A 38 30.45 18.25 35.60
CA ILE A 38 31.13 19.17 34.69
C ILE A 38 30.12 20.27 34.33
N LYS A 39 30.15 21.39 35.07
CA LYS A 39 29.41 22.60 34.71
C LYS A 39 29.88 23.04 33.32
N GLY A 40 29.04 22.85 32.30
CA GLY A 40 29.26 23.36 30.95
C GLY A 40 29.20 22.33 29.81
N ALA A 41 29.10 21.03 30.09
CA ALA A 41 28.92 20.03 29.03
C ALA A 41 27.44 19.97 28.59
N VAL A 42 27.06 20.83 27.63
CA VAL A 42 25.77 20.72 26.94
C VAL A 42 25.87 19.57 25.94
N ILE A 43 25.25 18.44 26.24
CA ILE A 43 25.08 17.35 25.26
C ILE A 43 24.12 17.85 24.16
N LYS A 44 24.69 18.49 23.14
CA LYS A 44 23.98 18.87 21.92
C LYS A 44 23.93 17.65 21.00
N GLY A 45 22.93 16.81 21.20
CA GLY A 45 22.81 15.56 20.45
C GLY A 45 21.49 14.81 20.59
N ARG A 46 20.53 15.30 21.39
CA ARG A 46 19.16 14.77 21.31
C ARG A 46 18.47 15.45 20.15
N ALA A 47 18.16 14.67 19.10
CA ALA A 47 17.24 15.12 18.07
C ALA A 47 15.96 15.64 18.75
N PRO A 48 15.43 16.81 18.36
CA PRO A 48 14.15 17.28 18.88
C PRO A 48 13.09 16.21 18.58
N VAL A 49 12.67 15.47 19.60
CA VAL A 49 11.59 14.50 19.46
C VAL A 49 10.32 15.33 19.46
N ASN A 50 9.75 15.55 18.26
CA ASN A 50 8.44 16.16 18.15
C ASN A 50 7.45 15.26 18.88
N ARG A 51 6.93 15.73 20.02
CA ARG A 51 5.96 15.00 20.84
C ARG A 51 4.56 15.04 20.24
N GLU A 52 4.34 15.87 19.23
CA GLU A 52 3.08 15.94 18.51
C GLU A 52 3.04 14.83 17.45
N VAL A 53 2.12 13.88 17.65
CA VAL A 53 1.85 12.84 16.66
C VAL A 53 1.27 13.51 15.42
N LEU A 54 1.94 13.34 14.28
CA LEU A 54 1.45 13.86 12.99
C LEU A 54 0.11 13.19 12.66
N ARG A 55 -0.99 13.94 12.79
CA ARG A 55 -2.33 13.44 12.45
C ARG A 55 -2.55 13.56 10.94
N VAL A 56 -2.25 12.50 10.21
CA VAL A 56 -2.55 12.41 8.78
C VAL A 56 -4.02 12.08 8.58
N ARG A 57 -4.77 12.95 7.90
CA ARG A 57 -6.13 12.65 7.45
C ARG A 57 -6.05 12.11 6.03
N LEU A 58 -6.33 10.82 5.87
CA LEU A 58 -6.43 10.21 4.55
C LEU A 58 -7.77 10.59 3.91
N PRO A 59 -7.79 10.91 2.60
CA PRO A 59 -9.03 11.10 1.87
C PRO A 59 -9.84 9.79 1.87
N ARG A 60 -11.18 9.93 1.86
CA ARG A 60 -12.09 8.79 1.83
C ARG A 60 -12.45 8.46 0.39
N PRO A 61 -12.38 7.19 -0.05
CA PRO A 61 -12.81 6.80 -1.37
C PRO A 61 -14.34 6.91 -1.51
N ARG A 62 -14.80 7.23 -2.71
CA ARG A 62 -16.19 7.14 -3.16
C ARG A 62 -16.34 5.89 -4.01
N GLU A 63 -17.28 5.04 -3.68
CA GLU A 63 -17.54 3.80 -4.39
C GLU A 63 -18.87 3.87 -5.12
N ALA A 64 -18.89 3.41 -6.37
CA ALA A 64 -20.10 3.33 -7.17
C ALA A 64 -20.12 2.02 -7.95
N ARG A 65 -21.29 1.39 -8.01
CA ARG A 65 -21.52 0.22 -8.86
C ARG A 65 -22.33 0.64 -10.08
N LEU A 66 -21.76 0.45 -11.26
CA LEU A 66 -22.42 0.75 -12.52
C LEU A 66 -23.49 -0.30 -12.85
N LYS A 67 -24.45 0.06 -13.71
CA LYS A 67 -25.54 -0.84 -14.12
C LYS A 67 -25.06 -2.15 -14.77
N ASN A 68 -23.90 -2.12 -15.40
CA ASN A 68 -23.24 -3.28 -16.02
C ASN A 68 -22.46 -4.14 -15.01
N GLY A 69 -22.47 -3.79 -13.72
CA GLY A 69 -21.82 -4.55 -12.65
C GLY A 69 -20.37 -4.17 -12.36
N LEU A 70 -19.78 -3.22 -13.10
CA LEU A 70 -18.45 -2.68 -12.80
C LEU A 70 -18.47 -1.91 -11.48
N GLU A 71 -17.41 -2.09 -10.71
CA GLU A 71 -17.16 -1.37 -9.46
C GLU A 71 -16.13 -0.27 -9.72
N VAL A 72 -16.47 0.95 -9.33
CA VAL A 72 -15.63 2.13 -9.52
C VAL A 72 -15.31 2.70 -8.15
N VAL A 73 -14.02 2.84 -7.87
CA VAL A 73 -13.52 3.46 -6.64
C VAL A 73 -12.79 4.74 -7.03
N LEU A 74 -13.29 5.88 -6.55
CA LEU A 74 -12.74 7.20 -6.84
C LEU A 74 -12.15 7.81 -5.57
N LEU A 75 -10.88 8.17 -5.61
CA LEU A 75 -10.22 8.94 -4.57
C LEU A 75 -9.92 10.35 -5.10
N GLU A 76 -10.72 11.33 -4.68
CA GLU A 76 -10.55 12.73 -5.11
C GLU A 76 -9.47 13.41 -4.28
N ASP A 77 -8.43 13.94 -4.94
CA ASP A 77 -7.44 14.83 -4.34
C ASP A 77 -7.23 16.04 -5.28
N HIS A 78 -7.61 17.24 -4.82
CA HIS A 78 -7.53 18.48 -5.60
C HIS A 78 -6.24 19.26 -5.35
N ARG A 79 -5.28 18.70 -4.60
CA ARG A 79 -3.98 19.34 -4.34
C ARG A 79 -3.04 19.28 -5.53
N VAL A 80 -3.17 18.23 -6.35
CA VAL A 80 -2.35 18.00 -7.54
C VAL A 80 -3.28 17.83 -8.74
N PRO A 81 -3.02 18.50 -9.89
CA PRO A 81 -3.84 18.39 -11.09
C PRO A 81 -3.47 17.14 -11.90
N THR A 82 -3.45 15.98 -11.25
CA THR A 82 -3.09 14.70 -11.87
C THR A 82 -4.29 13.77 -11.87
N PHE A 83 -4.46 13.01 -12.95
CA PHE A 83 -5.44 11.95 -13.06
C PHE A 83 -4.74 10.62 -13.29
N THR A 84 -5.12 9.61 -12.52
CA THR A 84 -4.65 8.23 -12.70
C THR A 84 -5.84 7.31 -12.63
N MET A 85 -5.97 6.45 -13.63
CA MET A 85 -6.99 5.43 -13.69
C MET A 85 -6.30 4.08 -13.82
N GLN A 86 -6.81 3.09 -13.10
CA GLN A 86 -6.37 1.71 -13.23
C GLN A 86 -7.61 0.83 -13.31
N MET A 87 -7.63 -0.05 -14.29
CA MET A 87 -8.66 -1.08 -14.44
C MET A 87 -8.06 -2.44 -14.12
N VAL A 88 -8.70 -3.15 -13.20
CA VAL A 88 -8.30 -4.52 -12.84
C VAL A 88 -9.36 -5.48 -13.36
N ILE A 89 -8.94 -6.36 -14.27
CA ILE A 89 -9.77 -7.42 -14.82
C ILE A 89 -9.47 -8.69 -14.03
N ARG A 90 -10.53 -9.35 -13.53
CA ARG A 90 -10.45 -10.60 -12.76
C ARG A 90 -10.21 -11.83 -13.66
N SER A 91 -9.24 -11.71 -14.56
CA SER A 91 -8.75 -12.75 -15.45
C SER A 91 -7.29 -12.42 -15.80
N GLY A 92 -6.40 -13.38 -15.71
CA GLY A 92 -4.97 -13.25 -16.05
C GLY A 92 -4.44 -14.55 -16.65
N GLY A 93 -3.11 -14.71 -16.74
CA GLY A 93 -2.50 -15.89 -17.36
C GLY A 93 -2.89 -17.24 -16.73
N LEU A 94 -3.32 -17.26 -15.47
CA LEU A 94 -3.83 -18.49 -14.84
C LEU A 94 -5.23 -18.90 -15.33
N ALA A 95 -5.97 -17.97 -15.91
CA ALA A 95 -7.25 -18.25 -16.54
C ALA A 95 -7.11 -18.67 -18.01
N ASP A 96 -5.87 -18.71 -18.54
CA ASP A 96 -5.61 -19.14 -19.91
C ASP A 96 -5.95 -20.62 -20.09
N PRO A 97 -6.68 -20.98 -21.17
CA PRO A 97 -6.93 -22.38 -21.52
C PRO A 97 -5.63 -23.17 -21.65
N PRO A 98 -5.65 -24.50 -21.39
CA PRO A 98 -4.47 -25.34 -21.52
C PRO A 98 -3.86 -25.28 -22.94
N ASP A 99 -4.70 -25.14 -23.95
CA ASP A 99 -4.30 -25.08 -25.36
C ASP A 99 -3.79 -23.70 -25.80
N HIS A 100 -3.96 -22.66 -24.97
CA HIS A 100 -3.68 -21.27 -25.32
C HIS A 100 -2.96 -20.53 -24.18
N ARG A 101 -1.80 -21.05 -23.75
CA ARG A 101 -0.96 -20.41 -22.74
C ARG A 101 -0.46 -19.04 -23.22
N GLY A 102 -0.53 -18.03 -22.35
CA GLY A 102 -0.10 -16.67 -22.68
C GLY A 102 -1.15 -15.84 -23.42
N LEU A 103 -2.38 -16.35 -23.57
CA LEU A 103 -3.47 -15.63 -24.21
C LEU A 103 -3.76 -14.30 -23.52
N ALA A 104 -3.81 -14.26 -22.19
CA ALA A 104 -4.02 -13.03 -21.45
C ALA A 104 -2.91 -12.00 -21.68
N GLN A 105 -1.65 -12.44 -21.71
CA GLN A 105 -0.49 -11.58 -21.95
C GLN A 105 -0.50 -11.03 -23.38
N PHE A 106 -0.77 -11.89 -24.37
CA PHE A 106 -0.86 -11.49 -25.76
C PHE A 106 -2.04 -10.52 -25.99
N THR A 107 -3.19 -10.80 -25.38
CA THR A 107 -4.37 -9.92 -25.44
C THR A 107 -4.07 -8.55 -24.85
N ALA A 108 -3.38 -8.49 -23.69
CA ALA A 108 -2.99 -7.23 -23.08
C ALA A 108 -2.04 -6.42 -23.99
N ALA A 109 -1.09 -7.08 -24.66
CA ALA A 109 -0.21 -6.41 -25.63
C ALA A 109 -1.00 -5.81 -26.81
N LEU A 110 -2.01 -6.54 -27.31
CA LEU A 110 -2.85 -6.10 -28.43
C LEU A 110 -3.77 -4.91 -28.10
N LEU A 111 -4.04 -4.60 -26.82
CA LEU A 111 -4.86 -3.44 -26.46
C LEU A 111 -4.28 -2.11 -26.94
N ARG A 112 -2.98 -2.06 -27.26
CA ARG A 112 -2.29 -0.90 -27.81
C ARG A 112 -2.27 -0.85 -29.33
N GLU A 113 -2.57 -1.97 -29.99
CA GLU A 113 -2.44 -2.10 -31.46
C GLU A 113 -3.61 -1.48 -32.23
N GLY A 114 -4.59 -0.93 -31.53
CA GLY A 114 -5.71 -0.23 -32.13
C GLY A 114 -7.06 -0.70 -31.61
N THR A 115 -8.09 -0.06 -32.13
CA THR A 115 -9.49 -0.41 -31.90
C THR A 115 -10.22 -0.41 -33.23
N LYS A 116 -11.48 -0.86 -33.25
CA LYS A 116 -12.33 -0.77 -34.45
C LYS A 116 -12.47 0.65 -35.02
N ARG A 117 -12.17 1.68 -34.22
CA ARG A 117 -12.37 3.09 -34.57
C ARG A 117 -11.09 3.92 -34.64
N ARG A 118 -9.95 3.37 -34.18
CA ARG A 118 -8.67 4.09 -34.11
C ARG A 118 -7.52 3.13 -34.37
N THR A 119 -6.60 3.54 -35.21
CA THR A 119 -5.35 2.79 -35.46
C THR A 119 -4.40 2.93 -34.27
N SER A 120 -3.42 2.02 -34.16
CA SER A 120 -2.33 2.13 -33.16
C SER A 120 -1.61 3.49 -33.24
N ARG A 121 -1.36 3.98 -34.46
CA ARG A 121 -0.73 5.27 -34.72
C ARG A 121 -1.55 6.43 -34.15
N GLU A 122 -2.84 6.48 -34.45
CA GLU A 122 -3.72 7.54 -33.93
C GLU A 122 -3.80 7.51 -32.40
N ILE A 123 -3.79 6.33 -31.79
CA ILE A 123 -3.76 6.19 -30.32
C ILE A 123 -2.45 6.75 -29.77
N ALA A 124 -1.30 6.37 -30.35
CA ALA A 124 0.01 6.85 -29.92
C ALA A 124 0.12 8.39 -30.04
N GLU A 125 -0.26 8.95 -31.19
CA GLU A 125 -0.26 10.40 -31.42
C GLU A 125 -1.16 11.14 -30.41
N GLN A 126 -2.32 10.58 -30.06
CA GLN A 126 -3.21 11.16 -29.04
C GLN A 126 -2.62 11.09 -27.63
N LEU A 127 -2.00 9.97 -27.26
CA LEU A 127 -1.35 9.82 -25.96
C LEU A 127 -0.17 10.78 -25.81
N ASP A 128 0.66 10.91 -26.85
CA ASP A 128 1.81 11.82 -26.86
C ASP A 128 1.36 13.29 -26.79
N MET A 129 0.33 13.67 -27.55
CA MET A 129 -0.23 15.02 -27.52
C MET A 129 -0.78 15.40 -26.14
N LEU A 130 -1.33 14.44 -25.40
CA LEU A 130 -1.86 14.65 -24.04
C LEU A 130 -0.79 14.46 -22.95
N GLY A 131 0.41 13.96 -23.29
CA GLY A 131 1.44 13.60 -22.32
C GLY A 131 1.03 12.45 -21.40
N VAL A 132 0.16 11.55 -21.88
CA VAL A 132 -0.41 10.45 -21.08
C VAL A 132 0.38 9.17 -21.31
N THR A 133 0.69 8.47 -20.22
CA THR A 133 1.20 7.10 -20.28
C THR A 133 0.05 6.11 -20.15
N PHE A 134 -0.01 5.17 -21.10
CA PHE A 134 -0.96 4.05 -21.09
C PHE A 134 -0.17 2.75 -21.02
N SER A 135 -0.60 1.79 -20.21
CA SER A 135 0.02 0.47 -20.16
C SER A 135 -1.04 -0.59 -19.94
N ALA A 136 -0.81 -1.79 -20.48
CA ALA A 136 -1.68 -2.93 -20.27
C ALA A 136 -0.78 -4.14 -20.10
N ALA A 137 -1.01 -4.92 -19.05
CA ALA A 137 -0.16 -6.06 -18.74
C ALA A 137 -0.94 -7.18 -18.06
N SER A 138 -0.48 -8.40 -18.31
CA SER A 138 -0.93 -9.60 -17.62
C SER A 138 0.26 -10.52 -17.39
N GLY A 139 0.34 -11.09 -16.18
CA GLY A 139 1.38 -12.05 -15.83
C GLY A 139 0.92 -13.49 -16.11
N LEU A 140 1.88 -14.35 -16.49
CA LEU A 140 1.62 -15.77 -16.77
C LEU A 140 1.02 -16.49 -15.56
N SER A 141 1.52 -16.20 -14.35
CA SER A 141 1.02 -16.76 -13.09
C SER A 141 0.08 -15.80 -12.34
N SER A 142 -0.56 -14.86 -13.05
CA SER A 142 -1.47 -13.89 -12.44
C SER A 142 -2.94 -14.30 -12.57
N LEU A 143 -3.74 -14.00 -11.54
CA LEU A 143 -5.21 -14.11 -11.58
C LEU A 143 -5.88 -12.85 -12.15
N THR A 144 -5.13 -11.77 -12.28
CA THR A 144 -5.65 -10.46 -12.72
C THR A 144 -4.79 -9.87 -13.82
N SER A 145 -5.43 -9.10 -14.70
CA SER A 145 -4.78 -8.25 -15.68
C SER A 145 -5.05 -6.80 -15.33
N THR A 146 -4.07 -5.94 -15.56
CA THR A 146 -4.14 -4.51 -15.24
C THR A 146 -3.97 -3.69 -16.50
N VAL A 147 -4.78 -2.65 -16.61
CA VAL A 147 -4.76 -1.63 -17.66
C VAL A 147 -4.79 -0.24 -17.03
#